data_AF-J8FGC3-F1
#
_entry.id   AF-J8FGC3-F1
#
_cell.length_a   1.000
_cell.length_b   1.000
_cell.length_c   1.000
_cell.angle_alpha   90.00
_cell.angle_beta   90.00
_cell.angle_gamma   90.00
#
_symmetry.space_group_name_H-M   'P 1'
#
loop_
_entity.id
_entity.type
_entity.pdbx_description
1 polymer ?
#
loop_
_entity_poly.entity_id
_entity_poly.type
_entity_poly.pdbx_seq_one_letter_code
_entity_poly.pdbx_strand_id
1 'polypeptide(L)'
;MDPSIPMLSLIVSNILAILFLTVYTYYKKRKYKKEGFPDIDERVNENIKRHVNVSLIFAFVLLIVYIGASKIVGRDVIPTPEIFIVCSFLFAGSLIIGVMAGKRA
;
A
#
# COMPACT_ATOMS: atom_id res chain seq x y z
N MET A 1 11.23 26.75 -8.65
CA MET A 1 10.22 25.74 -8.28
C MET A 1 10.06 25.83 -6.78
N ASP A 2 8.92 26.33 -6.29
CA ASP A 2 8.64 26.38 -4.86
C ASP A 2 8.50 24.94 -4.32
N PRO A 3 9.24 24.57 -3.27
CA PRO A 3 9.29 23.19 -2.76
C PRO A 3 8.15 22.88 -1.78
N SER A 4 7.16 23.78 -1.63
CA SER A 4 6.03 23.59 -0.75
C SER A 4 5.01 22.63 -1.40
N ILE A 5 4.83 21.45 -0.79
CA ILE A 5 3.67 20.59 -1.08
C ILE A 5 2.43 21.49 -1.08
N PRO A 6 1.67 21.59 -2.18
CA PRO A 6 0.55 22.50 -2.24
C PRO A 6 -0.39 22.18 -1.09
N MET A 7 -0.59 23.15 -0.17
CA MET A 7 -1.36 22.99 1.07
C MET A 7 -2.73 22.35 0.82
N LEU A 8 -3.31 22.66 -0.34
CA LEU A 8 -4.54 22.09 -0.86
C LEU A 8 -4.46 20.57 -1.07
N SER A 9 -3.36 20.06 -1.64
CA SER A 9 -3.14 18.62 -1.83
C SER A 9 -3.05 17.86 -0.49
N LEU A 10 -2.43 18.49 0.51
CA LEU A 10 -2.29 17.93 1.86
C LEU A 10 -3.64 17.86 2.58
N ILE A 11 -4.44 18.93 2.48
CA ILE A 11 -5.81 18.99 3.01
C ILE A 11 -6.70 17.96 2.33
N VAL A 12 -6.69 17.88 1.00
CA VAL A 12 -7.50 16.93 0.22
C VAL A 12 -7.14 15.49 0.57
N SER A 13 -5.85 15.16 0.69
CA SER A 13 -5.38 13.83 1.09
C SER A 13 -5.90 13.44 2.48
N ASN A 14 -5.85 14.36 3.45
CA ASN A 14 -6.34 14.10 4.81
C ASN A 14 -7.85 13.91 4.85
N ILE A 15 -8.62 14.72 4.11
CA ILE A 15 -10.08 14.57 4.01
C ILE A 15 -10.42 13.21 3.39
N LEU A 16 -9.74 12.82 2.31
CA LEU A 16 -9.91 11.50 1.71
C LEU A 16 -9.63 10.39 2.70
N ALA A 17 -8.53 10.48 3.47
CA ALA A 17 -8.17 9.47 4.46
C ALA A 17 -9.25 9.30 5.53
N ILE A 18 -9.81 10.41 6.05
CA ILE A 18 -10.91 10.38 7.02
C ILE A 18 -12.17 9.77 6.42
N LEU A 19 -12.50 10.12 5.16
CA LEU A 19 -13.67 9.59 4.46
C LEU A 19 -13.54 8.08 4.26
N PHE A 20 -12.39 7.61 3.76
CA PHE A 20 -12.10 6.18 3.59
C PHE A 20 -12.17 5.42 4.91
N LEU A 21 -11.60 5.97 5.99
CA LEU A 21 -11.67 5.36 7.32
C LEU A 21 -13.11 5.23 7.80
N THR A 22 -13.91 6.28 7.61
CA THR A 22 -15.32 6.32 8.02
C THR A 22 -16.15 5.30 7.22
N VAL A 23 -15.99 5.25 5.90
CA VAL A 23 -16.67 4.27 5.05
C VAL A 23 -16.24 2.85 5.40
N TYR A 24 -14.94 2.62 5.62
CA TYR A 24 -14.41 1.30 6.00
C TYR A 24 -14.97 0.83 7.34
N THR A 25 -14.96 1.69 8.36
CA THR A 25 -15.51 1.37 9.69
C THR A 25 -17.01 1.13 9.63
N TYR A 26 -17.76 1.94 8.87
CA TYR A 26 -19.19 1.75 8.65
C TYR A 26 -19.49 0.42 7.95
N TYR A 27 -18.77 0.11 6.87
CA TYR A 27 -18.89 -1.15 6.15
C TYR A 27 -18.58 -2.34 7.05
N LYS A 28 -17.46 -2.28 7.78
CA LYS A 28 -17.03 -3.33 8.71
C LYS A 28 -18.06 -3.57 9.82
N LYS A 29 -18.60 -2.49 10.41
CA LYS A 29 -19.67 -2.57 11.41
C LYS A 29 -20.95 -3.17 10.83
N ARG A 30 -21.33 -2.79 9.60
CA ARG A 30 -22.50 -3.34 8.90
C ARG A 30 -22.32 -4.82 8.58
N LYS A 31 -21.11 -5.23 8.18
CA LYS A 31 -20.76 -6.62 7.90
C LYS A 31 -20.84 -7.47 9.17
N TYR A 32 -20.23 -7.04 10.27
CA TYR A 32 -20.29 -7.73 11.57
C TYR A 32 -21.70 -7.84 12.15
N LYS A 33 -22.57 -6.85 11.90
CA LYS A 33 -23.98 -6.92 12.32
C LYS A 33 -24.79 -7.93 11.50
N LYS A 34 -24.41 -8.19 10.24
CA LYS A 34 -25.11 -9.12 9.33
C LYS A 34 -24.60 -10.55 9.41
N GLU A 35 -23.28 -10.71 9.51
CA GLU A 35 -22.60 -12.01 9.41
C GLU A 35 -22.17 -12.55 10.79
N GLY A 36 -22.39 -11.79 11.87
CA GLY A 36 -21.76 -12.05 13.17
C GLY A 36 -20.29 -11.60 13.17
N PHE A 37 -19.62 -11.62 14.33
CA PHE A 37 -18.15 -11.54 14.31
C PHE A 37 -17.66 -12.72 13.49
N PRO A 38 -16.91 -12.50 12.41
CA PRO A 38 -16.34 -13.63 11.71
C PRO A 38 -15.29 -14.21 12.65
N ASP A 39 -15.46 -15.48 13.03
CA ASP A 39 -14.37 -16.32 13.52
C ASP A 39 -13.40 -16.55 12.35
N ILE A 40 -12.74 -15.48 11.91
CA ILE A 40 -11.50 -15.63 11.18
C ILE A 40 -10.51 -16.03 12.25
N ASP A 41 -10.04 -17.27 12.21
CA ASP A 41 -8.97 -17.74 13.08
C ASP A 41 -7.92 -16.63 13.17
N GLU A 42 -7.61 -16.19 14.40
CA GLU A 42 -6.62 -15.13 14.68
C GLU A 42 -5.33 -15.40 13.88
N ARG A 43 -4.99 -16.68 13.73
CA ARG A 43 -3.87 -17.21 12.95
C ARG A 43 -3.92 -16.86 11.45
N VAL A 44 -5.10 -16.87 10.82
CA VAL A 44 -5.29 -16.47 9.41
C VAL A 44 -5.15 -14.96 9.26
N ASN A 45 -5.70 -14.18 10.20
CA ASN A 45 -5.56 -12.73 10.20
C ASN A 45 -4.11 -12.29 10.42
N GLU A 46 -3.39 -12.95 11.33
CA GLU A 46 -1.95 -12.73 11.54
C GLU A 46 -1.13 -13.10 10.31
N ASN A 47 -1.44 -14.22 9.64
CA ASN A 47 -0.78 -14.60 8.39
C ASN A 47 -1.00 -13.56 7.30
N ILE A 48 -2.24 -13.10 7.10
CA ILE A 48 -2.56 -12.05 6.10
C ILE A 48 -1.81 -10.75 6.45
N LYS A 49 -1.85 -10.31 7.71
CA LYS A 49 -1.14 -9.12 8.17
C LYS A 49 0.37 -9.23 7.92
N ARG A 50 0.97 -10.35 8.31
CA ARG A 50 2.40 -10.61 8.11
C ARG A 50 2.75 -10.55 6.63
N HIS A 51 1.92 -11.15 5.78
CA HIS A 51 2.14 -11.19 4.35
C HIS A 51 2.10 -9.82 3.69
N VAL A 52 1.05 -9.05 4.00
CA VAL A 52 0.89 -7.69 3.50
C VAL A 52 2.04 -6.81 3.99
N ASN A 53 2.47 -6.97 5.24
CA ASN A 53 3.57 -6.19 5.79
C ASN A 53 4.91 -6.52 5.10
N VAL A 54 5.21 -7.80 4.87
CA VAL A 54 6.43 -8.22 4.14
C VAL A 54 6.41 -7.72 2.69
N SER A 55 5.27 -7.86 2.01
CA SER A 55 5.06 -7.37 0.64
C SER A 55 5.25 -5.84 0.56
N LEU A 56 4.73 -5.09 1.52
CA LEU A 56 4.87 -3.64 1.59
C LEU A 56 6.33 -3.22 1.81
N ILE A 57 7.04 -3.84 2.76
CA ILE A 57 8.47 -3.58 3.01
C ILE A 57 9.29 -3.88 1.76
N PHE A 58 9.02 -5.01 1.09
CA PHE A 58 9.72 -5.40 -0.13
C PHE A 58 9.51 -4.39 -1.28
N ALA A 59 8.28 -3.92 -1.47
CA ALA A 59 7.98 -2.88 -2.45
C ALA A 59 8.71 -1.56 -2.16
N PHE A 60 8.80 -1.15 -0.89
CA PHE A 60 9.57 0.02 -0.47
C PHE A 60 11.07 -0.11 -0.75
N VAL A 61 11.66 -1.29 -0.49
CA VAL A 61 13.07 -1.54 -0.81
C VAL A 61 13.32 -1.42 -2.31
N LEU A 62 12.47 -2.02 -3.14
CA LEU A 62 12.58 -1.94 -4.60
C LEU A 62 12.40 -0.50 -5.12
N LEU A 63 11.53 0.28 -4.49
CA LEU A 63 11.37 1.70 -4.81
C LEU A 63 12.65 2.50 -4.55
N ILE A 64 13.31 2.26 -3.41
CA ILE A 64 14.59 2.91 -3.08
C ILE A 64 15.66 2.54 -4.11
N VAL A 65 15.74 1.26 -4.50
CA VAL A 65 16.66 0.78 -5.53
C VAL A 65 16.38 1.45 -6.88
N TYR A 66 15.10 1.55 -7.28
CA TYR A 66 14.70 2.21 -8.52
C TYR A 66 15.12 3.69 -8.55
N ILE A 67 14.88 4.43 -7.45
CA ILE A 67 15.28 5.84 -7.34
C ILE A 67 16.82 5.96 -7.40
N GLY A 68 17.54 5.08 -6.69
CA GLY A 68 19.01 5.06 -6.70
C GLY A 68 19.58 4.76 -8.09
N ALA A 69 19.08 3.73 -8.76
CA ALA A 69 19.48 3.37 -10.12
C ALA A 69 19.16 4.48 -11.13
N SER A 70 18.00 5.13 -11.00
CA SER A 70 17.62 6.25 -11.86
C SER A 70 18.58 7.44 -11.74
N LYS A 71 19.07 7.73 -10.53
CA LYS A 71 20.11 8.76 -10.32
C LYS A 71 21.45 8.38 -10.95
N ILE A 72 21.85 7.10 -10.86
CA ILE A 72 23.09 6.61 -11.48
C ILE A 72 23.04 6.73 -13.02
N VAL A 73 21.87 6.50 -13.61
CA VAL A 73 21.63 6.65 -15.06
C VAL A 73 21.58 8.12 -15.49
N GLY A 74 21.69 9.07 -14.56
CA GLY A 74 21.71 10.51 -14.86
C GLY A 74 20.32 11.11 -15.07
N ARG A 75 19.26 10.47 -14.57
CA ARG A 75 17.93 11.09 -14.55
C ARG A 75 17.81 12.08 -13.41
N ASP A 76 17.78 13.37 -13.73
CA ASP A 76 17.65 14.46 -12.75
C ASP A 76 16.27 14.51 -12.08
N VAL A 77 15.20 14.21 -12.83
CA VAL A 77 13.82 14.23 -12.34
C VAL A 77 13.08 13.01 -12.85
N ILE A 78 12.49 12.25 -11.91
CA ILE A 78 11.58 11.15 -12.23
C ILE A 78 10.16 11.70 -12.11
N PRO A 79 9.35 11.65 -13.19
CA PRO A 79 7.96 12.10 -13.14
C PRO A 79 7.16 11.33 -12.10
N THR A 80 6.33 12.02 -11.31
CA THR A 80 5.42 11.41 -10.33
C THR A 80 4.54 10.29 -10.94
N PRO A 81 4.02 10.41 -12.18
CA PRO A 81 3.27 9.32 -12.82
C PRO A 81 4.10 8.04 -13.02
N GLU A 82 5.37 8.16 -13.41
CA GLU A 82 6.25 7.00 -13.58
C GLU A 82 6.52 6.30 -12.25
N ILE A 83 6.77 7.09 -11.19
CA ILE A 83 6.94 6.55 -9.83
C ILE A 83 5.68 5.79 -9.39
N PHE A 84 4.50 6.35 -9.65
CA PHE A 84 3.24 5.72 -9.28
C PHE A 84 3.00 4.40 -10.02
N ILE A 85 3.32 4.34 -11.31
CA ILE A 85 3.23 3.12 -12.13
C ILE A 85 4.21 2.07 -11.59
N VAL A 86 5.48 2.44 -11.39
CA VAL A 86 6.51 1.53 -10.86
C VAL A 86 6.13 1.01 -9.48
N CYS A 87 5.71 1.88 -8.55
CA CYS A 87 5.19 1.48 -7.23
C CYS A 87 4.03 0.49 -7.34
N SER A 88 3.07 0.73 -8.24
CA SER A 88 1.90 -0.13 -8.41
C SER A 88 2.31 -1.52 -8.91
N PHE A 89 3.24 -1.60 -9.86
CA PHE A 89 3.78 -2.87 -10.35
C PHE A 89 4.59 -3.63 -9.29
N LEU A 90 5.46 -2.93 -8.56
CA LEU A 90 6.26 -3.52 -7.49
C LEU A 90 5.38 -4.06 -6.36
N PHE A 91 4.36 -3.30 -5.96
CA PHE A 91 3.39 -3.71 -4.97
C PHE A 91 2.58 -4.92 -5.43
N ALA A 92 2.02 -4.90 -6.65
CA ALA A 92 1.29 -6.03 -7.22
C ALA A 92 2.17 -7.30 -7.30
N GLY A 93 3.42 -7.17 -7.77
CA GLY A 93 4.37 -8.27 -7.82
C GLY A 93 4.69 -8.85 -6.43
N SER A 94 4.89 -7.98 -5.45
CA SER A 94 5.16 -8.39 -4.07
C SER A 94 3.98 -9.13 -3.43
N LEU A 95 2.74 -8.76 -3.76
CA LEU A 95 1.54 -9.47 -3.31
C LEU A 95 1.43 -10.84 -3.97
N ILE A 96 1.76 -10.98 -5.26
CA ILE A 96 1.75 -12.26 -5.97
C ILE A 96 2.80 -13.21 -5.38
N ILE A 97 4.03 -12.73 -5.20
CA ILE A 97 5.13 -13.52 -4.59
C ILE A 97 4.76 -13.92 -3.17
N GLY A 98 4.20 -12.98 -2.41
CA GLY A 98 3.55 -13.28 -1.14
C GLY A 98 2.61 -14.46 -1.33
N VAL A 99 1.48 -14.29 -2.01
CA VAL A 99 0.42 -15.32 -2.10
C VAL A 99 0.97 -16.68 -2.53
N MET A 100 1.94 -16.72 -3.44
CA MET A 100 2.63 -17.95 -3.85
C MET A 100 3.47 -18.59 -2.73
N ALA A 101 4.21 -17.80 -1.96
CA ALA A 101 4.99 -18.29 -0.82
C ALA A 101 4.09 -18.73 0.35
N GLY A 102 2.98 -18.02 0.58
CA GLY A 102 1.99 -18.36 1.61
C GLY A 102 1.17 -19.60 1.31
N LYS A 103 1.07 -20.01 0.03
CA LYS A 103 0.40 -21.25 -0.40
C LYS A 103 1.15 -22.53 -0.02
N ARG A 104 2.39 -22.43 0.46
CA ARG A 104 3.24 -23.56 0.87
C ARG A 104 3.30 -23.81 2.38
N ALA A 105 2.55 -23.03 3.18
CA ALA A 105 2.44 -23.20 4.63
C ALA A 105 1.12 -23.85 5.03
#